data_AF-A0A3L6NXK8-F1
#
_entry.id   AF-A0A3L6NXK8-F1
#
_cell.length_a   1.000
_cell.length_b   1.000
_cell.length_c   1.000
_cell.angle_alpha   90.00
_cell.angle_beta   90.00
_cell.angle_gamma   90.00
#
_symmetry.space_group_name_H-M   'P 1'
#
loop_
_entity.id
_entity.type
_entity.pdbx_description
1 polymer ?
#
loop_
_entity_poly.entity_id
_entity_poly.type
_entity_poly.pdbx_seq_one_letter_code
_entity_poly.pdbx_strand_id
1 'polypeptide(L)'
;MRARIAPDITAWWTGLHNGLYDNSIPGVSNLNAFAPTPSPNIYYFTMSFCATRPFPKDTLTTQDINGFLALFPLNQVWNPLGVWGRVAAPFQPLGTRLGVLPSLYAALTWITDVANRHLQIMQYFSQIPRPGSQIPRQDMLPLIMYPAYAMGGRGTTLPGITLQEFQQNDGIVNTRSMDGPSTGPVNHGSFTARLAAAAPANLKGIYWNLGDNATIDHADQIGVFTDPDTFREVQVMYMLFAELGDRLP
;
A
#
# COMPACT_ATOMS: atom_id res chain seq x y z
N MET A 1 2.11 -25.59 29.71
CA MET A 1 2.29 -25.41 28.25
C MET A 1 2.79 -24.01 27.91
N ARG A 2 2.07 -22.93 28.26
CA ARG A 2 2.50 -21.53 28.00
C ARG A 2 3.92 -21.19 28.47
N ALA A 3 4.28 -21.51 29.72
CA ALA A 3 5.61 -21.23 30.27
C ALA A 3 6.77 -21.98 29.57
N ARG A 4 6.46 -23.08 28.88
CA ARG A 4 7.46 -23.89 28.17
C ARG A 4 7.74 -23.34 26.76
N ILE A 5 6.73 -22.82 26.09
CA ILE A 5 6.82 -22.33 24.70
C ILE A 5 7.13 -20.83 24.65
N ALA A 6 6.81 -20.08 25.71
CA ALA A 6 7.04 -18.64 25.76
C ALA A 6 8.50 -18.23 25.47
N PRO A 7 9.55 -18.89 26.02
CA PRO A 7 10.93 -18.53 25.70
C PRO A 7 11.26 -18.70 24.21
N ASP A 8 10.79 -19.79 23.59
CA ASP A 8 11.01 -20.08 22.17
C ASP A 8 10.27 -19.08 21.28
N ILE A 9 9.01 -18.77 21.59
CA ILE A 9 8.25 -17.73 20.88
C ILE A 9 8.91 -16.37 21.03
N THR A 10 9.37 -16.00 22.23
CA THR A 10 10.06 -14.74 22.44
C THR A 10 11.36 -14.69 21.63
N ALA A 11 12.19 -15.74 21.68
CA ALA A 11 13.42 -15.82 20.91
C ALA A 11 13.16 -15.73 19.40
N TRP A 12 12.13 -16.43 18.91
CA TRP A 12 11.69 -16.35 17.52
C TRP A 12 11.19 -14.95 17.16
N TRP A 13 10.32 -14.35 17.98
CA TRP A 13 9.69 -13.04 17.74
C TRP A 13 10.69 -11.88 17.75
N THR A 14 11.68 -11.90 18.65
CA THR A 14 12.69 -10.85 18.75
C THR A 14 13.94 -11.13 17.92
N GLY A 15 14.04 -12.32 17.32
CA GLY A 15 15.18 -12.74 16.51
C GLY A 15 15.17 -12.16 15.09
N LEU A 16 16.22 -12.48 14.34
CA LEU A 16 16.39 -12.12 12.92
C LEU A 16 16.09 -13.28 11.97
N HIS A 17 15.74 -14.45 12.51
CA HIS A 17 15.48 -15.67 11.74
C HIS A 17 13.98 -15.98 11.70
N ASN A 18 13.20 -15.02 11.21
CA ASN A 18 11.76 -15.15 11.06
C ASN A 18 11.27 -14.31 9.88
N GLY A 19 10.09 -14.64 9.37
CA GLY A 19 9.49 -13.94 8.24
C GLY A 19 9.20 -12.45 8.51
N LEU A 20 8.98 -12.03 9.76
CA LEU A 20 8.75 -10.62 10.07
C LEU A 20 10.00 -9.78 9.82
N TYR A 21 11.17 -10.31 10.20
CA TYR A 21 12.45 -9.68 9.93
C TYR A 21 12.76 -9.71 8.44
N ASP A 22 12.64 -10.86 7.78
CA ASP A 22 12.97 -10.99 6.35
C ASP A 22 12.07 -10.13 5.45
N ASN A 23 10.82 -9.84 5.86
CA ASN A 23 9.93 -8.91 5.16
C ASN A 23 10.10 -7.43 5.58
N SER A 24 11.02 -7.12 6.49
CA SER A 24 11.36 -5.75 6.86
C SER A 24 12.35 -5.13 5.86
N ILE A 25 12.39 -3.80 5.77
CA ILE A 25 13.36 -3.08 4.92
C ILE A 25 14.82 -3.51 5.20
N PRO A 26 15.28 -3.63 6.47
CA PRO A 26 16.60 -4.17 6.78
C PRO A 26 16.78 -5.63 6.37
N GLY A 27 15.78 -6.49 6.62
CA GLY A 27 15.87 -7.92 6.28
C GLY A 27 15.98 -8.16 4.77
N VAL A 28 15.14 -7.51 3.96
CA VAL A 28 15.22 -7.56 2.50
C VAL A 28 16.59 -7.06 2.01
N SER A 29 17.11 -5.99 2.61
CA SER A 29 18.42 -5.44 2.25
C SER A 29 19.56 -6.43 2.56
N ASN A 30 19.49 -7.12 3.70
CA ASN A 30 20.44 -8.16 4.08
C ASN A 30 20.33 -9.39 3.15
N LEU A 31 19.12 -9.79 2.78
CA LEU A 31 18.89 -10.89 1.85
C LEU A 31 19.45 -10.57 0.45
N ASN A 32 19.20 -9.36 -0.05
CA ASN A 32 19.75 -8.90 -1.32
C ASN A 32 21.28 -8.84 -1.30
N ALA A 33 21.90 -8.50 -0.16
CA ALA A 33 23.35 -8.53 0.00
C ALA A 33 23.91 -9.96 0.06
N PHE A 34 23.18 -10.90 0.65
CA PHE A 34 23.56 -12.31 0.75
C PHE A 34 23.47 -13.04 -0.60
N ALA A 35 22.43 -12.76 -1.39
CA ALA A 35 22.20 -13.37 -2.70
C ALA A 35 21.99 -12.31 -3.80
N PRO A 36 23.06 -11.57 -4.17
CA PRO A 36 22.93 -10.38 -5.02
C PRO A 36 22.67 -10.70 -6.49
N THR A 37 23.09 -11.89 -6.95
CA THR A 37 23.10 -12.23 -8.38
C THR A 37 22.20 -13.43 -8.65
N PRO A 38 21.20 -13.30 -9.54
CA PRO A 38 20.41 -14.46 -9.98
C PRO A 38 21.29 -15.48 -10.72
N SER A 39 20.99 -16.76 -10.54
CA SER A 39 21.71 -17.84 -11.23
C SER A 39 21.57 -17.71 -12.76
N PRO A 40 22.67 -17.81 -13.54
CA PRO A 40 22.63 -17.70 -15.00
C PRO A 40 21.92 -18.87 -15.69
N ASN A 41 21.54 -19.91 -14.93
CA ASN A 41 20.92 -21.13 -15.44
C ASN A 41 19.41 -21.20 -15.18
N ILE A 42 18.83 -20.18 -14.54
CA ILE A 42 17.42 -20.17 -14.10
C ILE A 42 16.67 -19.02 -14.77
N TYR A 43 15.42 -19.28 -15.17
CA TYR A 43 14.46 -18.25 -15.56
C TYR A 43 13.82 -17.66 -14.31
N TYR A 44 13.80 -16.34 -14.19
CA TYR A 44 13.13 -15.64 -13.11
C TYR A 44 12.02 -14.78 -13.70
N PHE A 45 10.80 -14.94 -13.18
CA PHE A 45 9.63 -14.16 -13.57
C PHE A 45 9.07 -13.47 -12.33
N THR A 46 8.68 -12.22 -12.50
CA THR A 46 8.01 -11.42 -11.49
C THR A 46 6.76 -10.79 -12.08
N MET A 47 5.79 -10.49 -11.23
CA MET A 47 4.60 -9.75 -11.58
C MET A 47 4.27 -8.85 -10.41
N SER A 48 3.97 -7.58 -10.70
CA SER A 48 3.65 -6.61 -9.66
C SER A 48 2.15 -6.39 -9.59
N PHE A 49 1.67 -6.04 -8.42
CA PHE A 49 0.25 -5.79 -8.13
C PHE A 49 0.09 -4.47 -7.41
N CYS A 50 -0.96 -3.73 -7.74
CA CYS A 50 -1.31 -2.47 -7.11
C CYS A 50 -2.82 -2.43 -6.89
N ALA A 51 -3.23 -2.39 -5.64
CA ALA A 51 -4.63 -2.25 -5.24
C ALA A 51 -4.86 -0.94 -4.49
N THR A 52 -4.08 0.09 -4.85
CA THR A 52 -4.24 1.46 -4.34
C THR A 52 -4.54 2.45 -5.45
N ARG A 53 -5.04 3.62 -5.05
CA ARG A 53 -5.26 4.77 -5.92
C ARG A 53 -4.73 6.04 -5.28
N PRO A 54 -4.41 7.09 -6.07
CA PRO A 54 -3.99 8.37 -5.51
C PRO A 54 -5.01 8.94 -4.52
N PHE A 55 -4.52 9.54 -3.44
CA PHE A 55 -5.37 10.25 -2.48
C PHE A 55 -6.12 11.38 -3.19
N PRO A 56 -7.45 11.51 -3.01
CA PRO A 56 -8.24 12.54 -3.69
C PRO A 56 -7.75 13.95 -3.36
N LYS A 57 -7.55 14.77 -4.39
CA LYS A 57 -7.16 16.19 -4.24
C LYS A 57 -8.38 17.08 -3.99
N ASP A 58 -9.20 16.67 -3.03
CA ASP A 58 -10.45 17.35 -2.71
C ASP A 58 -10.28 18.33 -1.54
N THR A 59 -11.18 19.30 -1.49
CA THR A 59 -11.32 20.22 -0.34
C THR A 59 -12.55 19.82 0.46
N LEU A 60 -12.57 20.15 1.75
CA LEU A 60 -13.74 19.86 2.59
C LEU A 60 -14.98 20.58 2.05
N THR A 61 -16.12 19.90 2.05
CA THR A 61 -17.39 20.49 1.65
C THR A 61 -18.00 21.32 2.77
N THR A 62 -18.98 22.16 2.43
CA THR A 62 -19.80 22.89 3.41
C THR A 62 -20.45 21.95 4.44
N GLN A 63 -20.88 20.77 4.01
CA GLN A 63 -21.50 19.78 4.89
C GLN A 63 -20.51 19.24 5.92
N ASP A 64 -19.27 18.93 5.50
CA ASP A 64 -18.22 18.39 6.38
C ASP A 64 -17.86 19.38 7.49
N ILE A 65 -17.74 20.66 7.14
CA ILE A 65 -17.42 21.74 8.08
C ILE A 65 -18.55 21.91 9.09
N ASN A 66 -19.80 21.95 8.62
CA ASN A 66 -20.96 22.06 9.50
C ASN A 66 -21.06 20.85 10.45
N GLY A 67 -20.74 19.65 9.96
CA GLY A 67 -20.65 18.44 10.78
C GLY A 67 -19.58 18.53 11.86
N PHE A 68 -18.37 19.01 11.52
CA PHE A 68 -17.29 19.20 12.48
C PHE A 68 -17.66 20.23 13.57
N LEU A 69 -18.24 21.37 13.19
CA LEU A 69 -18.67 22.40 14.15
C LEU A 69 -19.76 21.92 15.10
N ALA A 70 -20.60 20.97 14.66
CA ALA A 70 -21.64 20.38 15.51
C ALA A 70 -21.08 19.53 16.66
N LEU A 71 -19.82 19.08 16.59
CA LEU A 71 -19.17 18.29 17.65
C LEU A 71 -18.85 19.10 18.92
N PHE A 72 -18.89 20.45 18.86
CA PHE A 72 -18.59 21.29 20.01
C PHE A 72 -19.83 21.50 20.89
N PRO A 73 -19.76 21.21 22.20
CA PRO A 73 -20.89 21.41 23.13
C PRO A 73 -21.32 22.87 23.30
N LEU A 74 -20.50 23.82 22.85
CA LEU A 74 -20.84 25.25 22.80
C LEU A 74 -21.88 25.60 21.71
N ASN A 75 -22.29 24.64 20.87
CA ASN A 75 -23.41 24.80 19.95
C ASN A 75 -24.74 25.13 20.67
N GLN A 76 -24.88 24.76 21.95
CA GLN A 76 -26.05 25.10 22.77
C GLN A 76 -25.89 26.45 23.49
N VAL A 77 -24.66 26.92 23.75
CA VAL A 77 -24.39 28.12 24.56
C VAL A 77 -24.20 29.38 23.69
N TRP A 78 -23.60 29.24 22.51
CA TRP A 78 -23.31 30.36 21.60
C TRP A 78 -24.12 30.35 20.31
N ASN A 79 -24.87 29.27 20.03
CA ASN A 79 -25.72 29.13 18.84
C ASN A 79 -27.15 28.67 19.17
N PRO A 80 -27.88 29.39 20.04
CA PRO A 80 -29.29 29.08 20.25
C PRO A 80 -30.01 29.19 18.90
N LEU A 81 -30.72 28.14 18.50
CA LEU A 81 -31.56 28.08 17.30
C LEU A 81 -30.83 28.07 15.93
N GLY A 82 -29.51 27.84 15.88
CA GLY A 82 -28.80 27.66 14.58
C GLY A 82 -28.48 28.96 13.82
N VAL A 83 -28.55 30.12 14.48
CA VAL A 83 -28.36 31.45 13.89
C VAL A 83 -26.93 31.64 13.32
N TRP A 84 -25.89 31.10 13.93
CA TRP A 84 -24.52 31.21 13.40
C TRP A 84 -24.31 30.45 12.10
N GLY A 85 -25.05 29.36 11.87
CA GLY A 85 -25.08 28.69 10.57
C GLY A 85 -25.62 29.60 9.46
N ARG A 86 -26.54 30.50 9.78
CA ARG A 86 -27.09 31.51 8.85
C ARG A 86 -26.20 32.76 8.69
N VAL A 87 -25.34 33.06 9.66
CA VAL A 87 -24.37 34.18 9.61
C VAL A 87 -23.04 33.76 8.98
N ALA A 88 -22.64 32.49 9.08
CA ALA A 88 -21.47 31.95 8.38
C ALA A 88 -21.78 31.56 6.92
N ALA A 89 -23.02 31.17 6.61
CA ALA A 89 -23.47 30.82 5.25
C ALA A 89 -23.19 31.87 4.15
N PRO A 90 -23.26 33.19 4.38
CA PRO A 90 -22.90 34.20 3.39
C PRO A 90 -21.38 34.32 3.16
N PHE A 91 -20.55 33.97 4.15
CA PHE A 91 -19.09 33.97 4.03
C PHE A 91 -18.52 32.63 3.56
N GLN A 92 -19.32 31.55 3.61
CA GLN A 92 -18.98 30.24 3.07
C GLN A 92 -18.61 30.25 1.58
N PRO A 93 -19.40 30.85 0.65
CA PRO A 93 -19.02 30.93 -0.76
C PRO A 93 -17.78 31.82 -0.99
N LEU A 94 -17.49 32.77 -0.08
CA LEU A 94 -16.26 33.56 -0.12
C LEU A 94 -15.05 32.72 0.32
N GLY A 95 -15.17 31.91 1.38
CA GLY A 95 -14.11 31.01 1.87
C GLY A 95 -13.80 29.84 0.94
N THR A 96 -14.81 29.30 0.23
CA THR A 96 -14.61 28.32 -0.86
C THR A 96 -14.00 28.98 -2.10
N ARG A 97 -14.45 30.19 -2.50
CA ARG A 97 -13.86 30.92 -3.66
C ARG A 97 -12.44 31.44 -3.43
N LEU A 98 -12.07 31.74 -2.18
CA LEU A 98 -10.75 32.27 -1.82
C LEU A 98 -9.72 31.18 -1.47
N GLY A 99 -10.08 29.88 -1.51
CA GLY A 99 -9.14 28.78 -1.24
C GLY A 99 -8.67 28.69 0.22
N VAL A 100 -9.47 29.18 1.18
CA VAL A 100 -9.09 29.25 2.60
C VAL A 100 -9.42 27.95 3.35
N LEU A 101 -10.13 27.02 2.72
CA LEU A 101 -10.46 25.72 3.32
C LEU A 101 -9.27 24.76 3.24
N PRO A 102 -9.00 23.99 4.32
CA PRO A 102 -7.94 22.98 4.28
C PRO A 102 -8.29 21.90 3.24
N SER A 103 -7.27 21.36 2.58
CA SER A 103 -7.44 20.17 1.77
C SER A 103 -7.91 19.01 2.65
N LEU A 104 -8.62 18.04 2.04
CA LEU A 104 -9.03 16.81 2.72
C LEU A 104 -7.83 16.11 3.38
N TYR A 105 -6.69 16.07 2.67
CA TYR A 105 -5.44 15.52 3.19
C TYR A 105 -4.95 16.24 4.45
N ALA A 106 -4.94 17.58 4.45
CA ALA A 106 -4.51 18.36 5.61
C ALA A 106 -5.44 18.17 6.81
N ALA A 107 -6.76 18.15 6.56
CA ALA A 107 -7.76 17.92 7.60
C ALA A 107 -7.62 16.52 8.23
N LEU A 108 -7.48 15.48 7.41
CA LEU A 108 -7.33 14.10 7.88
C LEU A 108 -6.00 13.89 8.62
N THR A 109 -4.92 14.52 8.16
CA THR A 109 -3.64 14.54 8.87
C THR A 109 -3.81 15.15 10.26
N TRP A 110 -4.46 16.32 10.35
CA TRP A 110 -4.71 17.00 11.62
C TRP A 110 -5.56 16.15 12.58
N ILE A 111 -6.66 15.54 12.10
CA ILE A 111 -7.50 14.64 12.91
C ILE A 111 -6.68 13.47 13.45
N THR A 112 -5.88 12.84 12.58
CA THR A 112 -5.01 11.72 12.94
C THR A 112 -3.99 12.12 14.00
N ASP A 113 -3.40 13.31 13.88
CA ASP A 113 -2.43 13.84 14.85
C ASP A 113 -3.06 14.13 16.21
N VAL A 114 -4.27 14.68 16.23
CA VAL A 114 -5.03 14.88 17.47
C VAL A 114 -5.31 13.54 18.14
N ALA A 115 -5.84 12.57 17.39
CA ALA A 115 -6.13 11.24 17.92
C ALA A 115 -4.87 10.58 18.48
N ASN A 116 -3.77 10.55 17.72
CA ASN A 116 -2.51 9.97 18.15
C ASN A 116 -1.96 10.61 19.43
N ARG A 117 -2.04 11.94 19.58
CA ARG A 117 -1.59 12.62 20.80
C ARG A 117 -2.35 12.17 22.05
N HIS A 118 -3.66 11.95 21.94
CA HIS A 118 -4.48 11.48 23.05
C HIS A 118 -4.34 9.98 23.30
N LEU A 119 -4.21 9.17 22.25
CA LEU A 119 -4.04 7.72 22.35
C LEU A 119 -2.65 7.32 22.87
N GLN A 120 -1.61 8.11 22.59
CA GLN A 120 -0.24 7.87 23.07
C GLN A 120 -0.16 7.71 24.59
N ILE A 121 -1.01 8.42 25.34
CA ILE A 121 -1.07 8.36 26.81
C ILE A 121 -1.48 6.95 27.29
N MET A 122 -2.23 6.20 26.48
CA MET A 122 -2.70 4.86 26.83
C MET A 122 -1.70 3.73 26.52
N GLN A 123 -0.50 4.06 26.00
CA GLN A 123 0.54 3.09 25.63
C GLN A 123 0.08 2.00 24.65
N TYR A 124 -1.02 2.20 23.93
CA TYR A 124 -1.43 1.29 22.87
C TYR A 124 -0.44 1.39 21.69
N PHE A 125 -0.01 0.24 21.17
CA PHE A 125 1.00 0.08 20.13
C PHE A 125 0.64 0.68 18.75
N SER A 126 -0.54 1.25 18.56
CA SER A 126 -1.00 1.72 17.26
C SER A 126 -1.07 3.24 17.22
N GLN A 127 -0.03 3.89 16.69
CA GLN A 127 -0.27 5.18 16.06
C GLN A 127 -1.18 4.93 14.86
N ILE A 128 -2.33 5.60 14.83
CA ILE A 128 -3.18 5.64 13.65
C ILE A 128 -2.31 6.18 12.52
N PRO A 129 -2.18 5.47 11.39
CA PRO A 129 -1.35 5.92 10.29
C PRO A 129 -1.88 7.25 9.76
N ARG A 130 -0.98 8.19 9.49
CA ARG A 130 -1.35 9.42 8.76
C ARG A 130 -1.78 9.06 7.33
N PRO A 131 -2.67 9.86 6.72
CA PRO A 131 -2.99 9.69 5.32
C PRO A 131 -1.74 9.81 4.46
N GLY A 132 -1.70 8.98 3.42
CA GLY A 132 -0.64 8.95 2.45
C GLY A 132 -1.00 9.53 1.09
N SER A 133 -0.08 9.41 0.13
CA SER A 133 -0.36 9.79 -1.25
C SER A 133 -1.20 8.72 -1.99
N GLN A 134 -1.26 7.51 -1.44
CA GLN A 134 -2.03 6.38 -1.94
C GLN A 134 -3.03 5.93 -0.87
N ILE A 135 -4.21 5.51 -1.31
CA ILE A 135 -5.26 4.93 -0.47
C ILE A 135 -5.70 3.58 -1.06
N PRO A 136 -6.18 2.64 -0.21
CA PRO A 136 -6.76 1.39 -0.69
C PRO A 136 -7.90 1.64 -1.69
N ARG A 137 -8.02 0.77 -2.70
CA ARG A 137 -9.25 0.68 -3.50
C ARG A 137 -10.39 0.14 -2.62
N GLN A 138 -11.63 0.39 -3.05
CA GLN A 138 -12.83 0.07 -2.27
C GLN A 138 -13.18 -1.41 -2.24
N ASP A 139 -12.69 -2.16 -3.22
CA ASP A 139 -12.87 -3.60 -3.42
C ASP A 139 -11.85 -4.45 -2.66
N MET A 140 -10.78 -3.84 -2.13
CA MET A 140 -9.75 -4.53 -1.37
C MET A 140 -10.32 -5.20 -0.11
N LEU A 141 -9.81 -6.39 0.24
CA LEU A 141 -10.20 -7.09 1.47
C LEU A 141 -10.04 -6.17 2.70
N PRO A 142 -11.09 -5.93 3.51
CA PRO A 142 -11.04 -4.96 4.61
C PRO A 142 -9.88 -5.15 5.60
N LEU A 143 -9.45 -6.40 5.81
CA LEU A 143 -8.34 -6.74 6.69
C LEU A 143 -6.99 -6.16 6.21
N ILE A 144 -6.77 -6.12 4.89
CA ILE A 144 -5.51 -5.64 4.29
C ILE A 144 -5.57 -4.15 3.89
N MET A 145 -6.74 -3.51 3.98
CA MET A 145 -6.87 -2.07 3.77
C MET A 145 -6.08 -1.24 4.78
N TYR A 146 -5.99 -1.69 6.04
CA TYR A 146 -5.25 -0.97 7.08
C TYR A 146 -3.73 -0.92 6.79
N PRO A 147 -3.05 -2.06 6.55
CA PRO A 147 -1.64 -2.02 6.13
C PRO A 147 -1.45 -1.28 4.80
N ALA A 148 -2.34 -1.41 3.82
CA ALA A 148 -2.26 -0.64 2.57
C ALA A 148 -2.26 0.87 2.80
N TYR A 149 -3.19 1.35 3.62
CA TYR A 149 -3.27 2.77 3.98
C TYR A 149 -2.02 3.23 4.73
N ALA A 150 -1.52 2.41 5.66
CA ALA A 150 -0.29 2.71 6.38
C ALA A 150 0.92 2.82 5.46
N MET A 151 1.07 1.89 4.51
CA MET A 151 2.15 1.92 3.52
C MET A 151 2.07 3.14 2.60
N GLY A 152 0.87 3.54 2.19
CA GLY A 152 0.68 4.74 1.36
C GLY A 152 1.17 6.04 2.02
N GLY A 153 1.17 6.10 3.36
CA GLY A 153 1.57 7.27 4.15
C GLY A 153 2.93 7.18 4.83
N ARG A 154 3.60 6.02 4.75
CA ARG A 154 4.88 5.81 5.44
C ARG A 154 6.03 6.46 4.68
N GLY A 155 6.81 7.32 5.34
CA GLY A 155 7.96 8.04 4.76
C GLY A 155 9.26 7.22 4.66
N THR A 156 9.17 5.90 4.50
CA THR A 156 10.34 5.00 4.43
C THR A 156 10.33 4.25 3.10
N THR A 157 11.49 4.10 2.48
CA THR A 157 11.68 3.44 1.18
C THR A 157 12.93 2.56 1.19
N LEU A 158 13.05 1.71 0.17
CA LEU A 158 14.28 0.97 -0.13
C LEU A 158 15.32 1.89 -0.80
N PRO A 159 16.64 1.62 -0.66
CA PRO A 159 17.68 2.37 -1.36
C PRO A 159 17.45 2.39 -2.87
N GLY A 160 17.57 3.57 -3.48
CA GLY A 160 17.41 3.75 -4.93
C GLY A 160 15.97 3.83 -5.44
N ILE A 161 14.97 3.71 -4.55
CA ILE A 161 13.55 3.83 -4.89
C ILE A 161 12.99 5.12 -4.28
N THR A 162 12.30 5.93 -5.07
CA THR A 162 11.69 7.15 -4.55
C THR A 162 10.52 6.82 -3.63
N LEU A 163 10.23 7.71 -2.68
CA LEU A 163 9.09 7.53 -1.78
C LEU A 163 7.77 7.37 -2.55
N GLN A 164 7.59 8.12 -3.63
CA GLN A 164 6.36 8.08 -4.43
C GLN A 164 6.16 6.72 -5.11
N GLU A 165 7.22 6.15 -5.69
CA GLU A 165 7.19 4.81 -6.28
C GLU A 165 6.92 3.72 -5.24
N PHE A 166 7.44 3.92 -4.02
CA PHE A 166 7.26 2.94 -2.95
C PHE A 166 5.87 2.99 -2.30
N GLN A 167 5.07 4.04 -2.51
CA GLN A 167 3.77 4.18 -1.82
C GLN A 167 2.65 3.33 -2.44
N GLN A 168 2.74 2.98 -3.72
CA GLN A 168 1.82 2.04 -4.36
C GLN A 168 1.99 0.65 -3.75
N ASN A 169 0.89 -0.05 -3.50
CA ASN A 169 0.90 -1.36 -2.85
C ASN A 169 -0.35 -2.18 -3.18
N ASP A 170 -0.31 -3.47 -2.86
CA ASP A 170 -1.39 -4.44 -3.08
C ASP A 170 -2.23 -4.75 -1.82
N GLY A 171 -2.03 -4.05 -0.71
CA GLY A 171 -2.54 -4.49 0.60
C GLY A 171 -1.44 -4.77 1.60
N ILE A 172 -0.40 -5.50 1.18
CA ILE A 172 0.61 -6.08 2.07
C ILE A 172 2.03 -5.72 1.66
N VAL A 173 2.30 -5.63 0.35
CA VAL A 173 3.62 -5.36 -0.22
C VAL A 173 3.55 -4.14 -1.12
N ASN A 174 4.58 -3.28 -1.05
CA ASN A 174 4.73 -2.16 -1.97
C ASN A 174 4.95 -2.67 -3.40
N THR A 175 4.21 -2.16 -4.38
CA THR A 175 4.24 -2.62 -5.79
C THR A 175 5.66 -2.58 -6.34
N ARG A 176 6.41 -1.52 -6.04
CA ARG A 176 7.81 -1.40 -6.48
C ARG A 176 8.73 -2.47 -5.87
N SER A 177 8.35 -3.16 -4.80
CA SER A 177 9.13 -4.26 -4.21
C SER A 177 8.89 -5.62 -4.88
N MET A 178 8.02 -5.70 -5.90
CA MET A 178 7.60 -6.96 -6.52
C MET A 178 8.32 -7.27 -7.84
N ASP A 179 8.88 -6.27 -8.53
CA ASP A 179 9.51 -6.45 -9.84
C ASP A 179 10.85 -7.21 -9.79
N GLY A 180 11.47 -7.29 -8.60
CA GLY A 180 12.70 -8.03 -8.33
C GLY A 180 13.56 -7.33 -7.26
N PRO A 181 14.71 -7.91 -6.91
CA PRO A 181 15.67 -7.28 -6.01
C PRO A 181 16.20 -5.97 -6.59
N SER A 182 16.27 -4.91 -5.79
CA SER A 182 16.73 -3.58 -6.24
C SER A 182 18.18 -3.55 -6.74
N THR A 183 19.00 -4.54 -6.37
CA THR A 183 20.39 -4.70 -6.79
C THR A 183 20.57 -5.65 -7.98
N GLY A 184 19.51 -6.35 -8.39
CA GLY A 184 19.55 -7.36 -9.45
C GLY A 184 19.16 -6.80 -10.82
N PRO A 185 19.52 -7.48 -11.92
CA PRO A 185 19.04 -7.11 -13.24
C PRO A 185 17.54 -7.42 -13.35
N VAL A 186 16.71 -6.38 -13.51
CA VAL A 186 15.28 -6.48 -13.77
C VAL A 186 15.01 -5.98 -15.20
N ASN A 187 14.23 -6.75 -15.96
CA ASN A 187 13.83 -6.43 -17.32
C ASN A 187 12.32 -6.23 -17.39
N HIS A 188 11.90 -5.05 -17.83
CA HIS A 188 10.49 -4.68 -18.04
C HIS A 188 10.05 -4.81 -19.51
N GLY A 189 10.88 -5.41 -20.36
CA GLY A 189 10.57 -5.70 -21.75
C GLY A 189 9.75 -6.98 -21.91
N SER A 190 9.27 -7.22 -23.13
CA SER A 190 8.48 -8.42 -23.44
C SER A 190 9.37 -9.67 -23.51
N PHE A 191 9.18 -10.59 -22.54
CA PHE A 191 9.82 -11.91 -22.55
C PHE A 191 9.40 -12.72 -23.78
N THR A 192 8.12 -12.73 -24.11
CA THR A 192 7.58 -13.52 -25.24
C THR A 192 8.16 -13.09 -26.58
N ALA A 193 8.35 -11.77 -26.80
CA ALA A 193 9.01 -11.26 -28.00
C ALA A 193 10.47 -11.73 -28.10
N ARG A 194 11.17 -11.84 -26.95
CA ARG A 194 12.55 -12.33 -26.89
C ARG A 194 12.65 -13.84 -27.09
N LEU A 195 11.69 -14.59 -26.59
CA LEU A 195 11.58 -16.03 -26.81
C LEU A 195 11.33 -16.36 -28.29
N ALA A 196 10.53 -15.55 -28.99
CA ALA A 196 10.22 -15.73 -30.40
C ALA A 196 11.34 -15.29 -31.37
N ALA A 197 12.42 -14.69 -30.86
CA ALA A 197 13.54 -14.24 -31.69
C ALA A 197 14.30 -15.43 -32.30
N ALA A 198 14.92 -15.23 -33.49
CA ALA A 198 15.63 -16.28 -34.22
C ALA A 198 16.81 -16.92 -33.45
N ALA A 199 17.38 -16.19 -32.47
CA ALA A 199 18.41 -16.68 -31.57
C ALA A 199 18.16 -16.13 -30.15
N PRO A 200 17.28 -16.77 -29.35
CA PRO A 200 16.99 -16.33 -27.99
C PRO A 200 18.24 -16.51 -27.12
N ALA A 201 18.85 -15.39 -26.73
CA ALA A 201 20.03 -15.37 -25.86
C ALA A 201 19.75 -14.53 -24.61
N ASN A 202 20.42 -14.86 -23.50
CA ASN A 202 20.38 -14.10 -22.25
C ASN A 202 18.98 -14.00 -21.62
N LEU A 203 18.20 -15.09 -21.70
CA LEU A 203 16.87 -15.15 -21.07
C LEU A 203 16.91 -15.60 -19.60
N LYS A 204 18.00 -16.26 -19.19
CA LYS A 204 18.24 -16.78 -17.83
C LYS A 204 19.14 -15.80 -17.05
N GLY A 205 19.09 -15.85 -15.71
CA GLY A 205 19.90 -14.96 -14.86
C GLY A 205 19.46 -13.51 -14.87
N ILE A 206 18.19 -13.24 -15.17
CA ILE A 206 17.56 -11.92 -15.14
C ILE A 206 16.11 -12.07 -14.69
N TYR A 207 15.62 -11.11 -13.90
CA TYR A 207 14.22 -11.05 -13.49
C TYR A 207 13.40 -10.41 -14.61
N TRP A 208 12.50 -11.16 -15.22
CA TRP A 208 11.53 -10.63 -16.20
C TRP A 208 10.26 -10.19 -15.48
N ASN A 209 10.07 -8.89 -15.34
CA ASN A 209 8.82 -8.34 -14.83
C ASN A 209 7.76 -8.37 -15.94
N LEU A 210 6.71 -9.16 -15.72
CA LEU A 210 5.60 -9.36 -16.64
C LEU A 210 4.61 -8.19 -16.64
N GLY A 211 4.85 -7.18 -15.79
CA GLY A 211 4.11 -5.94 -15.71
C GLY A 211 3.36 -5.79 -14.40
N ASP A 212 2.63 -4.68 -14.33
CA ASP A 212 1.90 -4.28 -13.13
C ASP A 212 0.40 -4.45 -13.37
N ASN A 213 -0.25 -5.23 -12.51
CA ASN A 213 -1.70 -5.40 -12.51
C ASN A 213 -2.34 -4.48 -11.44
N ALA A 214 -3.41 -3.79 -11.82
CA ALA A 214 -4.10 -2.83 -10.95
C ALA A 214 -5.49 -3.30 -10.47
N THR A 215 -5.87 -4.54 -10.78
CA THR A 215 -7.20 -5.13 -10.51
C THR A 215 -7.19 -6.14 -9.37
N ILE A 216 -6.03 -6.76 -9.09
CA ILE A 216 -5.85 -7.85 -8.14
C ILE A 216 -5.13 -7.32 -6.88
N ASP A 217 -5.71 -7.56 -5.70
CA ASP A 217 -5.05 -7.29 -4.40
C ASP A 217 -4.20 -8.49 -3.91
N HIS A 218 -3.52 -8.35 -2.76
CA HIS A 218 -2.64 -9.40 -2.23
C HIS A 218 -3.36 -10.73 -1.96
N ALA A 219 -4.61 -10.69 -1.51
CA ALA A 219 -5.39 -11.89 -1.22
C ALA A 219 -5.95 -12.51 -2.49
N ASP A 220 -6.31 -11.67 -3.47
CA ASP A 220 -6.83 -12.10 -4.78
C ASP A 220 -5.83 -12.94 -5.56
N GLN A 221 -4.53 -12.64 -5.43
CA GLN A 221 -3.45 -13.38 -6.10
C GLN A 221 -3.56 -14.89 -5.92
N ILE A 222 -4.10 -15.36 -4.79
CA ILE A 222 -4.25 -16.77 -4.44
C ILE A 222 -5.72 -17.20 -4.28
N GLY A 223 -6.66 -16.38 -4.73
CA GLY A 223 -8.09 -16.67 -4.74
C GLY A 223 -8.79 -16.60 -3.37
N VAL A 224 -8.25 -15.83 -2.42
CA VAL A 224 -8.80 -15.69 -1.07
C VAL A 224 -9.76 -14.50 -1.01
N PHE A 225 -11.05 -14.78 -0.77
CA PHE A 225 -12.13 -13.76 -0.70
C PHE A 225 -12.34 -12.94 -1.97
N THR A 226 -11.92 -13.48 -3.12
CA THR A 226 -11.98 -12.83 -4.43
C THR A 226 -13.39 -12.78 -4.99
N ASP A 227 -13.77 -11.63 -5.55
CA ASP A 227 -15.05 -11.50 -6.24
C ASP A 227 -15.05 -12.26 -7.58
N PRO A 228 -16.23 -12.58 -8.14
CA PRO A 228 -16.32 -13.42 -9.34
C PRO A 228 -15.61 -12.87 -10.59
N ASP A 229 -15.51 -11.56 -10.75
CA ASP A 229 -14.88 -10.96 -11.93
C ASP A 229 -13.36 -11.00 -11.79
N THR A 230 -12.82 -10.60 -10.63
CA THR A 230 -11.39 -10.72 -10.32
C THR A 230 -10.93 -12.18 -10.35
N PHE A 231 -11.77 -13.12 -9.91
CA PHE A 231 -11.45 -14.55 -9.94
C PHE A 231 -11.20 -15.06 -11.37
N ARG A 232 -11.96 -14.57 -12.37
CA ARG A 232 -11.72 -14.93 -13.78
C ARG A 232 -10.37 -14.41 -14.26
N GLU A 233 -9.97 -13.22 -13.84
CA GLU A 233 -8.65 -12.66 -14.19
C GLU A 233 -7.52 -13.49 -13.56
N VAL A 234 -7.67 -13.89 -12.30
CA VAL A 234 -6.73 -14.77 -11.59
C VAL A 234 -6.62 -16.13 -12.30
N GLN A 235 -7.74 -16.72 -12.73
CA GLN A 235 -7.72 -17.96 -13.52
C GLN A 235 -6.95 -17.80 -14.84
N VAL A 236 -7.19 -16.72 -15.58
CA VAL A 236 -6.47 -16.42 -16.82
C VAL A 236 -4.97 -16.24 -16.54
N MET A 237 -4.60 -15.51 -15.50
CA MET A 237 -3.21 -15.32 -15.08
C MET A 237 -2.51 -16.66 -14.84
N TYR A 238 -3.10 -17.56 -14.04
CA TYR A 238 -2.53 -18.88 -13.77
C TYR A 238 -2.42 -19.75 -15.03
N MET A 239 -3.40 -19.70 -15.93
CA MET A 239 -3.34 -20.42 -17.21
C MET A 239 -2.20 -19.90 -18.11
N LEU A 240 -2.01 -18.58 -18.17
CA LEU A 240 -0.91 -17.96 -18.91
C LEU A 240 0.46 -18.31 -18.32
N PHE A 241 0.57 -18.42 -16.99
CA PHE A 241 1.81 -18.88 -16.34
C PHE A 241 2.12 -20.34 -16.65
N ALA A 242 1.11 -21.20 -16.68
CA ALA A 242 1.27 -22.60 -17.08
C ALA A 242 1.75 -22.71 -18.55
N GLU A 243 1.12 -21.95 -19.46
CA GLU A 243 1.51 -21.89 -20.87
C GLU A 243 2.93 -21.33 -21.06
N LEU A 244 3.30 -20.31 -20.29
CA LEU A 244 4.67 -19.77 -20.29
C LEU A 244 5.68 -20.83 -19.87
N GLY A 245 5.40 -21.57 -18.78
CA GLY A 245 6.27 -22.63 -18.28
C GLY A 245 6.49 -23.76 -19.28
N ASP A 246 5.42 -24.17 -19.99
CA ASP A 246 5.47 -25.21 -21.04
C ASP A 246 6.31 -24.81 -22.26
N ARG A 247 6.45 -23.51 -22.51
CA ARG A 247 7.20 -22.95 -23.64
C ARG A 247 8.67 -22.67 -23.34
N LEU A 248 9.12 -22.87 -22.11
CA LEU A 248 10.53 -22.65 -21.76
C LEU A 248 11.41 -23.76 -22.36
N PRO A 249 12.54 -23.41 -23.01
CA PRO A 249 13.46 -24.37 -23.60
C PRO A 249 14.45 -25.01 -22.61
#